data_AF-H0JS08-F1
#
_entry.id   AF-H0JS08-F1
#
_cell.length_a   1.000
_cell.length_b   1.000
_cell.length_c   1.000
_cell.angle_alpha   90.00
_cell.angle_beta   90.00
_cell.angle_gamma   90.00
#
_symmetry.space_group_name_H-M   'P 1'
#
loop_
_entity.id
_entity.type
_entity.pdbx_description
1 polymer ?
#
loop_
_entity_poly.entity_id
_entity_poly.type
_entity_poly.pdbx_seq_one_letter_code
_entity_poly.pdbx_strand_id
1 'polypeptide(L)'
;MSVQFLGGEFVMLYGNEANGTIEMRTSARPEGPWSEARVLVPHREIGGLYAPFIHPWSTDTDLYFTASRWGDYNVILLRTTLS
;
A
#
# COMPACT_ATOMS: atom_id res chain seq x y z
N MET A 1 -1.82 7.84 3.58
CA MET A 1 -2.89 6.94 3.11
C MET A 1 -3.15 7.27 1.65
N SER A 2 -3.35 6.26 0.80
CA SER A 2 -3.67 6.39 -0.62
C SER A 2 -4.76 5.38 -0.98
N VAL A 3 -5.76 5.79 -1.77
CA VAL A 3 -6.90 4.95 -2.14
C VAL A 3 -7.14 5.03 -3.65
N GLN A 4 -7.36 3.89 -4.30
CA GLN A 4 -7.69 3.81 -5.73
C GLN A 4 -8.67 2.68 -5.99
N PHE A 5 -9.53 2.82 -7.00
CA PHE A 5 -10.40 1.74 -7.48
C PHE A 5 -9.63 0.90 -8.51
N LEU A 6 -9.40 -0.38 -8.20
CA LEU A 6 -8.61 -1.34 -8.99
C LEU A 6 -9.28 -2.72 -8.89
N GLY A 7 -9.36 -3.47 -9.99
CA GLY A 7 -9.87 -4.85 -9.96
C GLY A 7 -11.33 -5.00 -9.52
N GLY A 8 -12.12 -3.92 -9.59
CA GLY A 8 -13.53 -3.90 -9.16
C GLY A 8 -13.74 -3.55 -7.68
N GLU A 9 -12.69 -3.18 -6.94
CA GLU A 9 -12.77 -2.79 -5.53
C GLU A 9 -11.93 -1.55 -5.22
N PHE A 10 -12.23 -0.89 -4.10
CA PHE A 10 -11.38 0.16 -3.55
C PHE A 10 -10.22 -0.48 -2.81
N VAL A 11 -9.00 -0.12 -3.18
CA VAL A 11 -7.75 -0.54 -2.54
C VAL A 11 -7.17 0.65 -1.79
N MET A 12 -6.90 0.47 -0.49
CA MET A 12 -6.25 1.45 0.37
C MET A 12 -4.85 0.97 0.76
N LEU A 13 -3.84 1.84 0.62
CA LEU A 13 -2.52 1.67 1.22
C LEU A 13 -2.26 2.69 2.33
N TYR A 14 -1.66 2.24 3.42
CA TYR A 14 -1.19 3.10 4.51
C TYR A 14 0.05 2.52 5.19
N GLY A 15 0.83 3.39 5.83
CA GLY A 15 1.89 2.96 6.73
C GLY A 15 1.29 2.73 8.12
N ASN A 16 1.51 1.55 8.70
CA ASN A 16 1.16 1.26 10.07
C ASN A 16 2.37 1.59 10.96
N GLU A 17 2.31 2.72 11.64
CA GLU A 17 3.43 3.23 12.45
C GLU A 17 3.72 2.36 13.68
N ALA A 18 2.72 1.65 14.22
CA ALA A 18 2.93 0.78 15.37
C ALA A 18 3.85 -0.41 15.03
N ASN A 19 3.75 -0.90 13.79
CA ASN A 19 4.50 -2.07 13.33
C ASN A 19 5.60 -1.73 12.30
N GLY A 20 5.66 -0.49 11.82
CA GLY A 20 6.56 -0.05 10.76
C GLY A 20 6.34 -0.76 9.42
N THR A 21 5.10 -1.15 9.11
CA THR A 21 4.71 -1.91 7.91
C THR A 21 3.97 -1.05 6.90
N ILE A 22 4.03 -1.42 5.61
CA ILE A 22 3.06 -0.95 4.62
C ILE A 22 1.94 -1.98 4.52
N GLU A 23 0.71 -1.53 4.71
CA GLU A 23 -0.48 -2.37 4.76
C GLU A 23 -1.50 -1.96 3.70
N MET A 24 -2.26 -2.96 3.27
CA MET A 24 -3.35 -2.84 2.32
C MET A 24 -4.67 -3.28 2.95
N ARG A 25 -5.74 -2.59 2.57
CA ARG A 25 -7.13 -3.03 2.81
C ARG A 25 -7.94 -2.85 1.54
N THR A 26 -9.00 -3.62 1.38
CA THR A 26 -9.93 -3.48 0.26
C THR A 26 -11.39 -3.30 0.72
N SER A 27 -12.23 -2.73 -0.14
CA SER A 27 -13.66 -2.60 0.08
C SER A 27 -14.45 -2.47 -1.22
N ALA A 28 -15.69 -2.94 -1.22
CA ALA A 28 -16.62 -2.71 -2.33
C ALA A 28 -17.15 -1.25 -2.40
N ARG A 29 -16.93 -0.44 -1.35
CA ARG A 29 -17.39 0.96 -1.27
C ARG A 29 -16.28 1.88 -0.74
N PRO A 30 -16.23 3.15 -1.14
CA PRO A 30 -15.15 4.06 -0.72
C PRO A 30 -15.16 4.36 0.79
N GLU A 31 -16.30 4.20 1.47
CA GLU A 31 -16.45 4.40 2.90
C GLU A 31 -16.28 3.12 3.74
N GLY A 32 -16.15 1.95 3.10
CA GLY A 32 -16.10 0.65 3.78
C GLY A 32 -17.44 -0.13 3.76
N PRO A 33 -17.53 -1.25 4.49
CA PRO A 33 -16.54 -1.76 5.44
C PRO A 33 -15.25 -2.18 4.75
N TRP A 34 -14.11 -1.87 5.37
CA TRP A 34 -12.78 -2.26 4.88
C TRP A 34 -12.45 -3.67 5.36
N SER A 35 -11.73 -4.43 4.54
CA SER A 35 -11.18 -5.74 4.89
C SER A 35 -10.23 -5.65 6.10
N GLU A 36 -9.90 -6.81 6.67
CA GLU A 36 -8.72 -6.94 7.52
C GLU A 36 -7.45 -6.45 6.79
N ALA A 37 -6.48 -5.98 7.56
CA ALA A 37 -5.22 -5.50 7.01
C ALA A 37 -4.38 -6.65 6.45
N ARG A 38 -3.86 -6.47 5.23
CA ARG A 38 -2.84 -7.31 4.61
C ARG A 38 -1.52 -6.57 4.59
N VAL A 39 -0.49 -7.12 5.21
CA VAL A 39 0.88 -6.55 5.14
C VAL A 39 1.42 -6.76 3.72
N LEU A 40 1.80 -5.67 3.06
CA LEU A 40 2.49 -5.70 1.76
C LEU A 40 4.00 -5.65 1.91
N VAL A 41 4.49 -4.81 2.83
CA VAL A 41 5.93 -4.72 3.12
C VAL A 41 6.13 -4.80 4.63
N PRO A 42 6.72 -5.90 5.14
CA PRO A 42 7.02 -6.02 6.55
C PRO A 42 8.24 -5.17 6.91
N HIS A 43 8.27 -4.63 8.12
CA HIS A 43 9.38 -3.78 8.61
C HIS A 43 10.76 -4.44 8.45
N ARG A 44 10.83 -5.76 8.65
CA ARG A 44 12.08 -6.55 8.58
C ARG A 44 12.69 -6.63 7.17
N GLU A 45 11.91 -6.37 6.13
CA GLU A 45 12.37 -6.43 4.74
C GLU A 45 12.91 -5.08 4.30
N ILE A 46 12.11 -4.02 4.51
CA ILE A 46 12.53 -2.64 4.25
C ILE A 46 12.16 -1.78 5.45
N GLY A 47 13.15 -1.52 6.30
CA GLY A 47 12.98 -0.71 7.49
C GLY A 47 12.67 0.75 7.15
N GLY A 48 11.68 1.31 7.85
CA GLY A 48 11.43 2.74 7.85
C GLY A 48 10.65 3.29 6.66
N LEU A 49 9.88 2.44 5.97
CA LEU A 49 8.96 2.90 4.95
C LEU A 49 7.77 3.67 5.56
N TYR A 50 7.39 4.76 4.89
CA TYR A 50 6.26 5.61 5.27
C TYR A 50 5.64 6.26 4.02
N ALA A 51 4.45 6.84 4.22
CA ALA A 51 3.71 7.60 3.20
C ALA A 51 3.56 6.87 1.84
N PRO A 52 2.93 5.68 1.79
CA PRO A 52 2.71 4.99 0.54
C PRO A 52 1.73 5.76 -0.36
N PHE A 53 1.98 5.71 -1.66
CA PHE A 53 1.13 6.27 -2.72
C PHE A 53 0.95 5.24 -3.84
N ILE A 54 -0.29 4.89 -4.16
CA ILE A 54 -0.61 3.98 -5.28
C ILE A 54 -0.26 4.70 -6.58
N HIS A 55 0.63 4.10 -7.36
CA HIS A 55 1.11 4.68 -8.61
C HIS A 55 0.11 4.43 -9.74
N PRO A 56 -0.13 5.40 -10.66
CA PRO A 56 -1.06 5.25 -11.79
C PRO A 56 -0.72 4.14 -12.80
N TRP A 57 0.45 3.50 -12.68
CA TRP A 57 0.81 2.31 -13.46
C TRP A 57 0.12 1.05 -12.96
N SER A 58 -0.55 1.11 -11.81
CA SER A 58 -1.35 0.00 -11.30
C SER A 58 -2.47 -0.35 -12.27
N THR A 59 -2.71 -1.64 -12.41
CA THR A 59 -3.78 -2.23 -13.21
C THR A 59 -4.69 -3.05 -12.30
N ASP A 60 -5.67 -3.74 -12.88
CA ASP A 60 -6.56 -4.64 -12.14
C ASP A 60 -5.83 -5.88 -11.55
N THR A 61 -4.57 -6.11 -11.94
CA THR A 61 -3.78 -7.28 -11.51
C THR A 61 -2.44 -6.90 -10.87
N ASP A 62 -1.84 -5.79 -11.29
CA ASP A 62 -0.57 -5.31 -10.77
C ASP A 62 -0.78 -4.06 -9.92
N LEU A 63 -0.30 -4.10 -8.69
CA LEU A 63 -0.26 -2.95 -7.79
C LEU A 63 1.15 -2.37 -7.76
N TYR A 64 1.32 -1.19 -8.33
CA TYR A 64 2.52 -0.38 -8.22
C TYR A 64 2.30 0.71 -7.17
N PHE A 65 3.25 0.91 -6.28
CA PHE A 65 3.17 1.99 -5.29
C PHE A 65 4.55 2.50 -4.92
N THR A 66 4.63 3.79 -4.61
CA THR A 66 5.84 4.38 -4.04
C THR A 66 5.74 4.43 -2.52
N ALA A 67 6.86 4.30 -1.83
CA ALA A 67 6.96 4.62 -0.40
C ALA A 67 8.29 5.35 -0.13
N SER A 68 8.25 6.32 0.78
CA SER A 68 9.45 7.02 1.23
C SER A 68 10.11 6.24 2.36
N ARG A 69 11.43 6.32 2.48
CA ARG A 69 12.19 5.70 3.57
C ARG A 69 12.87 6.76 4.42
N TRP A 70 12.65 6.77 5.75
CA TRP A 70 13.18 7.84 6.60
C TRP A 70 14.68 7.75 6.85
N GLY A 71 15.28 6.56 6.73
CA GLY A 71 16.70 6.36 7.05
C GLY A 71 17.65 7.05 6.06
N ASP A 72 17.30 7.07 4.78
CA ASP A 72 18.10 7.64 3.70
C ASP A 72 17.34 8.66 2.84
N TYR A 73 16.07 8.92 3.17
CA TYR A 73 15.19 9.87 2.49
C TYR A 73 15.02 9.60 0.98
N ASN A 74 15.05 8.32 0.60
CA ASN A 74 14.75 7.89 -0.77
C ASN A 74 13.27 7.55 -0.96
N VAL A 75 12.80 7.67 -2.21
CA VAL A 75 11.49 7.17 -2.65
C VAL A 75 11.72 5.91 -3.47
N ILE A 76 11.06 4.82 -3.08
CA ILE A 76 11.23 3.50 -3.69
C ILE A 76 9.94 3.15 -4.41
N LEU A 77 10.04 2.70 -5.67
CA LEU A 77 8.93 2.09 -6.40
C LEU A 77 8.88 0.59 -6.09
N LEU A 78 7.72 0.13 -5.64
CA LEU A 78 7.43 -1.26 -5.27
C LEU A 78 6.32 -1.79 -6.17
N ARG A 79 6.30 -3.11 -6.35
CA ARG A 79 5.27 -3.82 -7.11
C ARG A 79 4.86 -5.09 -6.37
N THR A 80 3.56 -5.38 -6.38
CA THR A 80 3.00 -6.69 -6.04
C THR A 80 1.81 -6.99 -6.96
N THR A 81 1.22 -8.17 -6.84
CA THR A 81 -0.02 -8.53 -7.57
C THR A 81 -1.24 -8.42 -6.66
N LEU A 82 -2.35 -7.97 -7.22
CA LEU A 82 -3.68 -8.08 -6.62
C LEU A 82 -4.17 -9.52 -6.86
N SER A 83 -4.43 -10.25 -5.78
CA SER A 83 -4.77 -11.68 -5.76
C SER A 83 -5.95 -11.94 -4.85
#